data_AF-A0A846SSE2-F1
#
_entry.id   AF-A0A846SSE2-F1
#
_cell.length_a   1.000
_cell.length_b   1.000
_cell.length_c   1.000
_cell.angle_alpha   90.00
_cell.angle_beta   90.00
_cell.angle_gamma   90.00
#
_symmetry.space_group_name_H-M   'P 1'
#
loop_
_entity.id
_entity.type
_entity.pdbx_description
1 polymer ?
#
loop_
_entity_poly.entity_id
_entity_poly.type
_entity_poly.pdbx_seq_one_letter_code
_entity_poly.pdbx_strand_id
1 'polypeptide(L)' 'MARNNKISMPQSGAGITRYFDEARSKLEFTPQQIMVAIIVVALMLIVLNSFNALP' A
#
# COMPACT_ATOMS: atom_id res chain seq x y z
N MET A 1 18.62 -53.51 23.27
CA MET A 1 18.23 -52.21 23.87
C MET A 1 18.75 -51.09 22.99
N ALA A 2 17.92 -50.06 22.76
CA ALA A 2 18.27 -48.66 22.46
C ALA A 2 19.09 -48.40 21.16
N ARG A 3 18.71 -47.54 20.22
CA ARG A 3 18.03 -46.24 20.36
C ARG A 3 17.32 -45.91 19.04
N ASN A 4 16.00 -45.81 19.07
CA ASN A 4 15.21 -45.08 18.09
C ASN A 4 15.60 -43.60 18.19
N ASN A 5 16.61 -43.17 17.44
CA ASN A 5 16.97 -41.76 17.38
C ASN A 5 16.04 -41.03 16.42
N LYS A 6 14.77 -40.90 16.83
CA LYS A 6 13.76 -40.13 16.10
C LYS A 6 13.96 -38.68 16.51
N ILE A 7 14.84 -37.98 15.80
CA ILE A 7 15.05 -36.55 15.98
C ILE A 7 13.78 -35.85 15.48
N SER A 8 12.90 -35.49 16.40
CA SER A 8 11.76 -34.62 16.12
C SER A 8 12.30 -33.24 15.87
N MET A 9 12.41 -32.85 14.60
CA MET A 9 12.61 -31.44 14.28
C MET A 9 11.44 -30.66 14.90
N PRO A 10 11.68 -29.62 15.73
CA PRO A 10 10.60 -28.74 16.13
C PRO A 10 9.97 -28.23 14.84
N GLN A 11 8.64 -28.34 14.72
CA GLN A 11 7.94 -27.71 13.60
C GLN A 11 8.35 -26.25 13.63
N SER A 12 9.08 -25.83 12.61
CA SER A 12 9.43 -24.44 12.37
C SER A 12 8.14 -23.68 12.12
N GLY A 13 7.43 -23.36 13.19
CA GLY A 13 6.27 -22.46 13.19
C GLY A 13 6.68 -21.00 12.95
N ALA A 14 7.94 -20.77 12.58
CA ALA A 14 8.55 -19.45 12.38
C ALA A 14 8.76 -19.10 10.89
N GLY A 15 8.33 -19.94 9.94
CA GLY A 15 8.47 -19.67 8.50
C GLY A 15 7.29 -18.92 7.87
N ILE A 16 6.20 -18.71 8.61
CA ILE A 16 5.01 -17.98 8.14
C ILE A 16 4.58 -16.97 9.21
N THR A 17 5.54 -16.37 9.93
CA THR A 17 5.30 -15.01 10.43
C THR A 17 5.00 -14.21 9.18
N ARG A 18 3.73 -13.82 9.07
CA ARG A 18 3.12 -13.16 7.94
C ARG A 18 3.81 -11.82 7.66
N TYR A 19 5.02 -11.86 7.10
CA TYR A 19 5.76 -10.72 6.56
C TYR A 19 5.09 -10.14 5.30
N PHE A 20 3.78 -10.34 5.17
CA PHE A 20 2.94 -9.80 4.12
C PHE A 20 1.70 -9.08 4.69
N ASP A 21 1.47 -9.08 6.02
CA ASP A 21 0.20 -8.59 6.58
C ASP A 21 0.22 -7.12 7.04
N GLU A 22 1.37 -6.44 7.15
CA GLU A 22 1.41 -5.17 7.89
C GLU A 22 2.03 -3.97 7.15
N ALA A 23 2.02 -3.99 5.82
CA ALA A 23 2.17 -2.76 5.05
C ALA A 23 1.06 -2.58 4.00
N ARG A 24 -0.16 -3.06 4.28
CA ARG A 24 -1.33 -2.46 3.63
C ARG A 24 -1.42 -1.03 4.14
N SER A 25 -1.03 -0.08 3.28
CA SER A 25 -1.12 1.34 3.55
C SER A 25 -2.49 1.62 4.16
N LYS A 26 -2.53 2.18 5.38
CA LYS A 26 -3.76 2.57 6.08
C LYS A 26 -4.61 3.57 5.28
N LEU A 27 -4.05 4.11 4.20
CA LEU A 27 -4.64 5.08 3.31
C LEU A 27 -4.41 4.59 1.87
N GLU A 28 -5.33 3.75 1.39
CA GLU A 28 -5.44 3.39 -0.02
C GLU A 28 -6.38 4.38 -0.69
N PHE A 29 -5.84 5.27 -1.53
CA PHE A 29 -6.68 6.11 -2.38
C PHE A 29 -7.25 5.26 -3.51
N THR A 30 -8.56 5.26 -3.63
CA THR A 30 -9.19 4.62 -4.78
C THR A 30 -8.80 5.36 -6.06
N PRO A 31 -8.64 4.68 -7.21
CA PRO A 31 -8.32 5.33 -8.48
C PRO A 31 -9.29 6.45 -8.85
N GLN A 32 -10.55 6.32 -8.43
CA GLN A 32 -11.59 7.32 -8.63
C GLN A 32 -11.31 8.60 -7.84
N GLN A 33 -10.85 8.52 -6.59
CA GLN A 33 -10.49 9.70 -5.80
C GLN A 33 -9.30 10.45 -6.42
N ILE A 34 -8.33 9.73 -6.96
CA ILE A 34 -7.16 10.32 -7.64
C ILE A 34 -7.62 11.05 -8.91
N MET A 35 -8.51 10.43 -9.71
CA MET A 35 -9.05 11.05 -10.92
C MET A 35 -9.79 12.36 -10.61
N VAL A 36 -10.61 12.39 -9.56
CA VAL A 36 -11.31 13.61 -9.13
C VAL A 36 -10.32 14.68 -8.68
N ALA A 37 -9.29 14.32 -7.90
CA ALA A 37 -8.27 15.25 -7.44
C ALA A 37 -7.53 15.91 -8.62
N ILE A 38 -7.19 15.14 -9.66
CA ILE A 38 -6.54 15.65 -10.87
C ILE A 38 -7.43 16.68 -11.58
N ILE A 39 -8.73 16.39 -11.74
CA ILE A 39 -9.67 17.31 -12.39
C ILE A 39 -9.79 18.62 -11.61
N VAL A 40 -9.87 18.54 -10.27
CA VAL A 40 -9.96 19.73 -9.41
C VAL A 40 -8.70 20.58 -9.55
N VAL A 41 -7.52 19.98 -9.54
CA VAL A 41 -6.24 20.69 -9.72
C VAL A 41 -6.17 21.33 -11.11
N ALA A 42 -6.57 20.61 -12.15
CA ALA A 42 -6.60 21.15 -13.52
C ALA A 42 -7.53 22.37 -13.64
N LEU A 43 -8.73 22.31 -13.06
CA LEU A 43 -9.65 23.45 -13.03
C LEU A 43 -9.08 24.64 -12.26
N MET A 44 -8.43 24.39 -11.13
CA MET A 44 -7.79 25.43 -10.33
C MET A 44 -6.68 26.14 -11.12
N LEU A 45 -5.86 25.37 -11.86
CA LEU A 45 -4.82 25.92 -12.73
C LEU A 45 -5.40 26.76 -13.87
N ILE A 46 -6.50 26.31 -14.49
CA ILE A 46 -7.18 27.07 -15.55
C ILE A 46 -7.71 28.40 -15.00
N VAL A 47 -8.37 28.37 -13.83
CA VAL A 47 -8.90 29.57 -13.18
C VAL A 47 -7.76 30.54 -12.83
N LEU A 48 -6.71 30.05 -12.17
CA LEU A 48 -5.55 30.86 -11.83
C LEU A 48 -4.87 31.45 -13.07
N ASN A 49 -4.72 30.65 -14.12
CA ASN A 49 -4.16 31.12 -15.38
C ASN A 49 -5.08 32.14 -16.06
N SER A 50 -6.40 31.98 -15.98
CA SER A 50 -7.34 32.96 -16.55
C SER A 50 -7.26 34.32 -15.84
N PHE A 51 -7.02 34.33 -14.52
CA PHE A 51 -6.80 35.56 -13.77
C PHE A 51 -5.44 36.21 -14.07
N ASN A 52 -4.43 35.43 -14.44
CA ASN A 52 -3.11 35.93 -14.81
C ASN A 52 -2.96 36.25 -16.31
N ALA A 53 -3.83 35.70 -17.16
CA ALA A 53 -3.87 35.90 -18.61
C ALA A 53 -4.86 37.01 -19.03
N LEU A 54 -5.65 37.56 -18.11
CA LEU A 54 -6.34 38.83 -18.31
C LEU A 54 -5.32 39.96 -18.07
N PRO A 55 -5.01 40.80 -19.08
CA PRO A 55 -4.21 42.01 -18.90
C PRO A 55 -4.92 43.05 -18.01
#